data_AF-A0A4Y9S6E1-F1
#
_entry.id   AF-A0A4Y9S6E1-F1
#
_cell.length_a   1.000
_cell.length_b   1.000
_cell.length_c   1.000
_cell.angle_alpha   90.00
_cell.angle_beta   90.00
_cell.angle_gamma   90.00
#
_symmetry.space_group_name_H-M   'P 1'
#
loop_
_entity.id
_entity.type
_entity.pdbx_description
1 polymer ?
#
loop_
_entity_poly.entity_id
_entity_poly.type
_entity_poly.pdbx_seq_one_letter_code
_entity_poly.pdbx_strand_id
1 'polypeptide(L)'
;MDRAIDFYFDFTSPYSYLASTQIEDIAARHGRTVRWHPVLLAGLTEATGVKLTPFVPIKFAYALKDLARGARLRGVPFAMPQDFPKLWLNPPRAFLWVHAAYGEDKARAFAQRVFAKAFGEGVGVNDVEVLAEVAARLDIDPDALRAGVHDDEVKAALKFRIETALANGVFGVPFMVADGEAWWGADRVRELDEYLAGQPA
;
A
#
# COMPACT_ATOMS: atom_id res chain seq x y z
N MET A 1 3.81 18.76 17.46
CA MET A 1 4.60 17.74 16.74
C MET A 1 3.66 17.05 15.79
N ASP A 2 4.13 16.74 14.59
CA ASP A 2 3.37 15.95 13.62
C ASP A 2 2.97 14.62 14.27
N ARG A 3 1.68 14.28 14.25
CA ARG A 3 1.12 13.09 14.91
C ARG A 3 0.72 12.02 13.89
N ALA A 4 1.16 12.17 12.63
CA ALA A 4 0.83 11.24 11.57
C ALA A 4 1.57 9.89 11.74
N ILE A 5 0.91 8.83 11.29
CA ILE A 5 1.51 7.51 11.08
C ILE A 5 1.95 7.45 9.62
N ASP A 6 3.23 7.19 9.36
CA ASP A 6 3.71 6.94 8.00
C ASP A 6 3.42 5.49 7.62
N PHE A 7 2.58 5.28 6.60
CA PHE A 7 2.23 3.97 6.08
C PHE A 7 2.86 3.75 4.70
N TYR A 8 3.90 2.93 4.65
CA TYR A 8 4.58 2.52 3.42
C TYR A 8 3.97 1.24 2.87
N PHE A 9 3.63 1.24 1.59
CA PHE A 9 2.90 0.14 0.95
C PHE A 9 3.26 -0.03 -0.52
N ASP A 10 3.01 -1.23 -1.04
CA ASP A 10 3.02 -1.51 -2.48
C ASP A 10 1.65 -2.10 -2.86
N PHE A 11 1.06 -1.64 -3.96
CA PHE A 11 -0.20 -2.16 -4.48
C PHE A 11 -0.13 -3.64 -4.87
N THR A 12 1.06 -4.18 -5.14
CA THR A 12 1.28 -5.61 -5.43
C THR A 12 1.32 -6.47 -4.16
N SER A 13 1.42 -5.86 -2.96
CA SER A 13 1.55 -6.60 -1.71
C SER A 13 0.18 -6.95 -1.12
N PRO A 14 -0.20 -8.25 -1.05
CA PRO A 14 -1.46 -8.64 -0.42
C PRO A 14 -1.46 -8.36 1.10
N TYR A 15 -0.29 -8.32 1.75
CA TYR A 15 -0.19 -7.90 3.14
C TYR A 15 -0.38 -6.38 3.29
N SER A 16 0.03 -5.58 2.30
CA SER A 16 -0.29 -4.14 2.30
C SER A 16 -1.79 -3.89 2.20
N TYR A 17 -2.53 -4.71 1.44
CA TYR A 17 -3.99 -4.69 1.45
C TYR A 17 -4.57 -4.97 2.85
N LEU A 18 -4.11 -6.02 3.54
CA LEU A 18 -4.62 -6.34 4.88
C LEU A 18 -4.33 -5.26 5.94
N ALA A 19 -3.23 -4.51 5.77
CA ALA A 19 -2.92 -3.37 6.63
C ALA A 19 -3.77 -2.13 6.27
N SER A 20 -3.97 -1.89 4.97
CA SER A 20 -4.68 -0.73 4.46
C SER A 20 -6.17 -0.70 4.85
N THR A 21 -6.75 -1.85 5.18
CA THR A 21 -8.13 -1.97 5.67
C THR A 21 -8.30 -1.60 7.16
N GLN A 22 -7.22 -1.35 7.89
CA GLN A 22 -7.27 -1.09 9.34
C GLN A 22 -6.57 0.20 9.75
N ILE A 23 -5.57 0.65 8.98
CA ILE A 23 -4.63 1.69 9.43
C ILE A 23 -5.31 3.03 9.75
N GLU A 24 -6.33 3.40 8.96
CA GLU A 24 -7.11 4.63 9.17
C GLU A 24 -7.97 4.55 10.43
N ASP A 25 -8.66 3.44 10.64
CA ASP A 25 -9.52 3.25 11.82
C ASP A 25 -8.70 3.28 13.11
N ILE A 26 -7.50 2.68 13.09
CA ILE A 26 -6.55 2.73 14.21
C ILE A 26 -6.09 4.16 14.43
N ALA A 27 -5.67 4.88 13.39
CA ALA A 27 -5.24 6.26 13.51
C ALA A 27 -6.35 7.13 14.12
N ALA A 28 -7.59 6.99 13.61
CA ALA A 28 -8.75 7.73 14.09
C ALA A 28 -9.06 7.48 15.57
N ARG A 29 -8.97 6.22 16.05
CA ARG A 29 -9.15 5.89 17.48
C ARG A 29 -8.19 6.65 18.41
N HIS A 30 -7.01 6.99 17.90
CA HIS A 30 -5.95 7.65 18.66
C HIS A 30 -5.78 9.14 18.34
N GLY A 31 -6.73 9.72 17.59
CA GLY A 31 -6.67 11.11 17.14
C GLY A 31 -5.44 11.40 16.29
N ARG A 32 -5.01 10.41 15.49
CA ARG A 32 -3.90 10.49 14.54
C ARG A 32 -4.42 10.57 13.10
N THR A 33 -3.54 10.96 12.19
CA THR A 33 -3.73 10.85 10.74
C THR A 33 -2.76 9.81 10.17
N VAL A 34 -2.95 9.40 8.92
CA VAL A 34 -2.03 8.48 8.22
C VAL A 34 -1.53 9.13 6.96
N ARG A 35 -0.20 9.14 6.76
CA ARG A 35 0.42 9.51 5.49
C ARG A 35 0.70 8.26 4.67
N TRP A 36 0.20 8.24 3.44
CA TRP A 36 0.31 7.09 2.55
C TRP A 36 1.52 7.25 1.63
N HIS A 37 2.49 6.35 1.75
CA HIS A 37 3.75 6.35 1.00
C HIS A 37 3.81 5.13 0.05
N PRO A 38 3.43 5.28 -1.23
CA PRO A 38 3.61 4.20 -2.18
C PRO A 38 5.10 3.98 -2.43
N VAL A 39 5.50 2.71 -2.47
CA VAL A 39 6.83 2.25 -2.85
C VAL A 39 6.72 1.11 -3.86
N LEU A 40 7.85 0.63 -4.36
CA LEU A 40 7.93 -0.55 -5.22
C LEU A 40 8.78 -1.63 -4.54
N LEU A 41 8.19 -2.80 -4.33
CA LEU A 41 8.87 -4.00 -3.82
C LEU A 41 10.09 -4.35 -4.66
N ALA A 42 10.06 -4.12 -5.98
CA ALA A 42 11.23 -4.28 -6.84
C ALA A 42 12.45 -3.52 -6.29
N GLY A 43 12.29 -2.22 -6.04
CA GLY A 43 13.38 -1.37 -5.53
C GLY A 43 13.81 -1.76 -4.11
N LEU A 44 12.88 -2.15 -3.25
CA LEU A 44 13.21 -2.62 -1.89
C LEU A 44 13.97 -3.95 -1.88
N THR A 45 13.60 -4.87 -2.78
CA THR A 45 14.26 -6.19 -2.90
C THR A 45 15.64 -6.10 -3.52
N GLU A 46 15.84 -5.17 -4.46
CA GLU A 46 17.15 -4.88 -5.03
C GLU A 46 18.12 -4.39 -3.95
N ALA A 47 17.66 -3.49 -3.07
CA ALA A 47 18.47 -2.95 -1.98
C ALA A 47 18.81 -3.98 -0.89
N THR A 48 17.93 -4.96 -0.64
CA THR A 48 18.08 -5.94 0.46
C THR A 48 18.62 -7.30 0.02
N GLY A 49 18.57 -7.63 -1.27
CA GLY A 49 18.91 -8.95 -1.81
C GLY A 49 17.91 -10.06 -1.47
N VAL A 50 16.76 -9.73 -0.85
CA VAL A 50 15.77 -10.71 -0.41
C VAL A 50 14.83 -11.09 -1.55
N LYS A 51 14.72 -12.39 -1.83
CA LYS A 51 13.75 -12.91 -2.81
C LYS A 51 12.32 -12.80 -2.28
N LEU A 52 11.43 -12.20 -3.06
CA LEU A 52 10.02 -12.07 -2.71
C LEU A 52 9.34 -13.43 -2.52
N THR A 53 8.44 -13.49 -1.54
CA THR A 53 7.70 -14.69 -1.14
C THR A 53 7.05 -15.46 -2.29
N PRO A 54 6.38 -14.83 -3.28
CA PRO A 54 5.76 -15.54 -4.39
C PRO A 54 6.74 -16.37 -5.25
N PHE A 55 8.02 -15.99 -5.27
CA PHE A 55 9.05 -16.70 -6.03
C PHE A 55 9.78 -17.78 -5.20
N VAL A 56 9.29 -18.08 -3.99
CA VAL A 56 9.79 -19.15 -3.12
C VAL A 56 8.64 -20.11 -2.82
N PRO A 57 8.47 -21.22 -3.58
CA PRO A 57 7.25 -22.05 -3.55
C PRO A 57 6.80 -22.50 -2.15
N ILE A 58 7.74 -22.94 -1.30
CA ILE A 58 7.43 -23.36 0.07
C ILE A 58 6.89 -22.21 0.94
N LYS A 59 7.44 -21.00 0.80
CA LYS A 59 6.95 -19.81 1.50
C LYS A 59 5.60 -19.36 0.94
N PHE A 60 5.45 -19.40 -0.39
CA PHE A 60 4.22 -18.95 -1.04
C PHE A 60 3.02 -19.84 -0.68
N ALA A 61 3.20 -21.16 -0.63
CA ALA A 61 2.16 -22.09 -0.21
C ALA A 61 1.66 -21.81 1.23
N TYR A 62 2.55 -21.38 2.13
CA TYR A 62 2.18 -20.93 3.46
C TYR A 62 1.46 -19.57 3.41
N ALA A 63 2.03 -18.60 2.70
CA ALA A 63 1.51 -17.23 2.61
C ALA A 63 0.07 -17.19 2.09
N LEU A 64 -0.31 -18.03 1.13
CA LEU A 64 -1.69 -18.12 0.66
C LEU A 64 -2.69 -18.49 1.78
N LYS A 65 -2.33 -19.47 2.62
CA LYS A 65 -3.15 -19.86 3.78
C LYS A 65 -3.18 -18.75 4.82
N ASP A 66 -2.05 -18.10 5.01
CA ASP A 66 -1.90 -17.03 5.98
C ASP A 66 -2.71 -15.78 5.63
N LEU A 67 -2.63 -15.33 4.37
CA LEU A 67 -3.44 -14.24 3.84
C LEU A 67 -4.94 -14.53 3.96
N ALA A 68 -5.38 -15.76 3.65
CA ALA A 68 -6.77 -16.16 3.81
C ALA A 68 -7.23 -16.13 5.28
N ARG A 69 -6.38 -16.54 6.23
CA ARG A 69 -6.66 -16.40 7.67
C ARG A 69 -6.70 -14.92 8.08
N GLY A 70 -5.73 -14.13 7.63
CA GLY A 70 -5.59 -12.72 7.95
C GLY A 70 -6.78 -11.89 7.46
N ALA A 71 -7.27 -12.15 6.25
CA ALA A 71 -8.47 -11.54 5.70
C ALA A 71 -9.72 -11.92 6.51
N ARG A 72 -9.89 -13.21 6.83
CA ARG A 72 -11.02 -13.69 7.66
C ARG A 72 -11.02 -13.06 9.04
N LEU A 73 -9.87 -12.95 9.70
CA LEU A 73 -9.75 -12.31 11.02
C LEU A 73 -10.16 -10.83 11.00
N ARG A 74 -9.95 -10.15 9.87
CA ARG A 74 -10.29 -8.73 9.68
C ARG A 74 -11.69 -8.52 9.08
N GLY A 75 -12.39 -9.59 8.73
CA GLY A 75 -13.71 -9.51 8.08
C GLY A 75 -13.69 -8.89 6.67
N VAL A 76 -12.56 -8.97 5.95
CA VAL A 76 -12.41 -8.37 4.61
C VAL A 76 -12.40 -9.43 3.51
N PRO A 77 -12.93 -9.13 2.30
CA PRO A 77 -12.87 -10.05 1.17
C PRO A 77 -11.42 -10.27 0.73
N PHE A 78 -11.11 -11.48 0.26
CA PHE A 78 -9.77 -11.79 -0.26
C PHE A 78 -9.84 -12.76 -1.44
N ALA A 79 -9.27 -12.34 -2.57
CA ALA A 79 -9.03 -13.10 -3.78
C ALA A 79 -7.69 -12.67 -4.38
N MET A 80 -6.89 -13.63 -4.83
CA MET A 80 -5.61 -13.31 -5.46
C MET A 80 -5.83 -12.79 -6.89
N PRO A 81 -5.16 -11.71 -7.33
CA PRO A 81 -5.22 -11.23 -8.71
C PRO A 81 -4.81 -12.32 -9.72
N GLN A 82 -5.49 -12.35 -10.86
CA GLN A 82 -5.22 -13.32 -11.93
C GLN A 82 -3.80 -13.25 -12.49
N ASP A 83 -3.19 -12.08 -12.47
CA ASP A 83 -1.85 -11.82 -13.00
C ASP A 83 -0.76 -11.81 -11.92
N PHE A 84 -1.10 -12.16 -10.68
CA PHE A 84 -0.14 -12.27 -9.58
C PHE A 84 0.92 -13.37 -9.89
N PRO A 85 2.22 -13.17 -9.58
CA PRO A 85 2.84 -12.07 -8.83
C PRO A 85 3.51 -11.01 -9.72
N LYS A 86 2.90 -10.59 -10.85
CA LYS A 86 3.44 -9.46 -11.62
C LYS A 86 3.51 -8.21 -10.74
N LEU A 87 4.64 -7.51 -10.82
CA LEU A 87 4.81 -6.22 -10.15
C LEU A 87 4.12 -5.11 -10.94
N TRP A 88 3.36 -4.27 -10.25
CA TRP A 88 2.56 -3.23 -10.88
C TRP A 88 3.21 -1.85 -10.72
N LEU A 89 3.44 -1.17 -11.83
CA LEU A 89 4.08 0.15 -11.87
C LEU A 89 3.09 1.31 -11.99
N ASN A 90 1.93 1.07 -12.61
CA ASN A 90 0.95 2.11 -12.86
C ASN A 90 0.16 2.54 -11.61
N PRO A 91 -0.26 1.63 -10.69
CA PRO A 91 -0.98 2.02 -9.48
C PRO A 91 -0.27 3.03 -8.56
N PRO A 92 1.03 2.85 -8.20
CA PRO A 92 1.71 3.84 -7.36
C PRO A 92 1.89 5.19 -8.08
N ARG A 93 2.05 5.20 -9.40
CA ARG A 93 2.10 6.45 -10.20
C ARG A 93 0.74 7.15 -10.19
N ALA A 94 -0.34 6.41 -10.45
CA ALA A 94 -1.70 6.93 -10.40
C ALA A 94 -2.02 7.53 -9.03
N PHE A 95 -1.65 6.84 -7.94
CA PHE A 95 -1.78 7.37 -6.58
C PHE A 95 -1.06 8.71 -6.41
N LEU A 96 0.20 8.81 -6.83
CA LEU A 96 0.98 10.05 -6.68
C LEU A 96 0.42 11.19 -7.51
N TRP A 97 -0.05 10.90 -8.72
CA TRP A 97 -0.73 11.88 -9.55
C TRP A 97 -2.03 12.37 -8.89
N VAL A 98 -2.88 11.44 -8.40
CA VAL A 98 -4.12 11.80 -7.69
C VAL A 98 -3.80 12.62 -6.44
N HIS A 99 -2.76 12.25 -5.70
CA HIS A 99 -2.32 12.99 -4.51
C HIS A 99 -1.92 14.43 -4.87
N ALA A 100 -1.16 14.63 -5.95
CA ALA A 100 -0.74 15.95 -6.39
C ALA A 100 -1.92 16.81 -6.89
N ALA A 101 -2.85 16.22 -7.65
CA ALA A 101 -3.94 16.95 -8.29
C ALA A 101 -5.18 17.15 -7.40
N TYR A 102 -5.46 16.23 -6.48
CA TYR A 102 -6.71 16.19 -5.70
C TYR A 102 -6.50 16.13 -4.18
N GLY A 103 -5.26 16.02 -3.71
CA GLY A 103 -4.93 15.96 -2.29
C GLY A 103 -5.03 14.57 -1.67
N GLU A 104 -4.65 14.51 -0.39
CA GLU A 104 -4.43 13.27 0.35
C GLU A 104 -5.69 12.41 0.52
N ASP A 105 -6.84 13.02 0.82
CA ASP A 105 -8.09 12.29 1.04
C ASP A 105 -8.56 11.55 -0.22
N LYS A 106 -8.48 12.19 -1.40
CA LYS A 106 -8.80 11.55 -2.68
C LYS A 106 -7.79 10.45 -3.01
N ALA A 107 -6.50 10.67 -2.77
CA ALA A 107 -5.47 9.68 -3.03
C ALA A 107 -5.63 8.43 -2.14
N ARG A 108 -5.95 8.62 -0.85
CA ARG A 108 -6.26 7.54 0.08
C ARG A 108 -7.48 6.75 -0.39
N ALA A 109 -8.59 7.43 -0.71
CA ALA A 109 -9.79 6.77 -1.21
C ALA A 109 -9.51 5.98 -2.50
N PHE A 110 -8.71 6.55 -3.40
CA PHE A 110 -8.24 5.88 -4.61
C PHE A 110 -7.43 4.62 -4.27
N ALA A 111 -6.45 4.71 -3.37
CA ALA A 111 -5.64 3.56 -2.97
C ALA A 111 -6.48 2.42 -2.39
N GLN A 112 -7.42 2.74 -1.49
CA GLN A 112 -8.32 1.76 -0.88
C GLN A 112 -9.19 1.06 -1.94
N ARG A 113 -9.71 1.80 -2.93
CA ARG A 113 -10.50 1.22 -4.02
C ARG A 113 -9.65 0.36 -4.97
N VAL A 114 -8.43 0.77 -5.29
CA VAL A 114 -7.50 -0.04 -6.09
C VAL A 114 -7.13 -1.33 -5.35
N PHE A 115 -6.88 -1.26 -4.04
CA PHE A 115 -6.63 -2.45 -3.22
C PHE A 115 -7.85 -3.38 -3.14
N ALA A 116 -9.06 -2.84 -2.96
CA ALA A 116 -10.28 -3.63 -2.97
C ALA A 116 -10.52 -4.30 -4.34
N LYS A 117 -10.23 -3.60 -5.44
CA LYS A 117 -10.28 -4.17 -6.80
C LYS A 117 -9.25 -5.28 -6.97
N ALA A 118 -8.02 -5.04 -6.51
CA ALA A 118 -6.92 -5.98 -6.62
C ALA A 118 -7.16 -7.26 -5.81
N PHE A 119 -7.30 -7.13 -4.49
CA PHE A 119 -7.29 -8.25 -3.58
C PHE A 119 -8.66 -8.56 -2.97
N GLY A 120 -9.65 -7.67 -3.08
CA GLY A 120 -11.02 -7.99 -2.72
C GLY A 120 -11.75 -8.72 -3.86
N GLU A 121 -11.52 -8.29 -5.11
CA GLU A 121 -12.16 -8.85 -6.31
C GLU A 121 -11.25 -9.76 -7.14
N GLY A 122 -9.94 -9.80 -6.88
CA GLY A 122 -8.99 -10.65 -7.61
C GLY A 122 -8.67 -10.15 -9.02
N VAL A 123 -8.71 -8.83 -9.25
CA VAL A 123 -8.49 -8.20 -10.57
C VAL A 123 -7.07 -7.66 -10.66
N GLY A 124 -6.37 -7.87 -11.78
CA GLY A 124 -5.09 -7.22 -12.03
C GLY A 124 -5.28 -5.72 -12.30
N VAL A 125 -4.55 -4.86 -11.62
CA VAL A 125 -4.77 -3.39 -11.66
C VAL A 125 -3.62 -2.60 -12.30
N ASN A 126 -2.70 -3.28 -13.01
CA ASN A 126 -1.64 -2.58 -13.75
C ASN A 126 -2.13 -1.94 -15.05
N ASP A 127 -3.32 -2.31 -15.53
CA ASP A 127 -3.95 -1.65 -16.67
C ASP A 127 -4.45 -0.26 -16.26
N VAL A 128 -4.05 0.76 -17.02
CA VAL A 128 -4.44 2.16 -16.76
C VAL A 128 -5.96 2.32 -16.89
N GLU A 129 -6.63 1.53 -17.72
CA GLU A 129 -8.10 1.60 -17.85
C GLU A 129 -8.82 1.16 -16.57
N VAL A 130 -8.28 0.16 -15.86
CA VAL A 130 -8.82 -0.27 -14.56
C VAL A 130 -8.65 0.85 -13.52
N LEU A 131 -7.52 1.56 -13.54
CA LEU A 131 -7.27 2.69 -12.66
C LEU A 131 -8.15 3.90 -12.99
N ALA A 132 -8.37 4.17 -14.28
CA ALA A 132 -9.27 5.22 -14.75
C ALA A 132 -10.73 4.95 -14.35
N GLU A 133 -11.20 3.70 -14.41
CA GLU A 133 -12.52 3.29 -13.91
C GLU A 133 -12.66 3.56 -12.40
N VAL A 134 -11.62 3.24 -11.61
CA VAL A 134 -11.61 3.53 -10.17
C VAL A 134 -11.63 5.04 -9.90
N ALA A 135 -10.86 5.82 -10.66
CA ALA A 135 -10.85 7.27 -10.55
C ALA A 135 -12.20 7.91 -10.88
N ALA A 136 -12.85 7.48 -11.96
CA ALA A 136 -14.16 8.02 -12.36
C ALA A 136 -15.21 7.86 -11.25
N ARG A 137 -15.18 6.74 -10.51
CA ARG A 137 -16.07 6.51 -9.35
C ARG A 137 -15.78 7.40 -8.13
N LEU A 138 -14.68 8.13 -8.14
CA LEU A 138 -14.24 9.06 -7.10
C LEU A 138 -14.24 10.52 -7.59
N ASP A 139 -14.97 10.80 -8.67
CA ASP A 139 -15.02 12.12 -9.33
C ASP A 139 -13.63 12.67 -9.68
N ILE A 140 -12.72 11.78 -10.08
CA ILE A 140 -11.41 12.10 -10.64
C ILE A 140 -11.51 11.96 -12.15
N ASP A 141 -10.98 12.91 -12.90
CA ASP A 141 -11.04 12.89 -14.36
C ASP A 141 -10.23 11.69 -14.89
N PRO A 142 -10.88 10.71 -15.53
CA PRO A 142 -10.22 9.50 -15.99
C PRO A 142 -9.25 9.77 -17.15
N ASP A 143 -9.51 10.76 -18.00
CA ASP A 143 -8.61 11.12 -19.11
C ASP A 143 -7.36 11.83 -18.57
N ALA A 144 -7.54 12.71 -17.58
CA ALA A 144 -6.42 13.33 -16.89
C ALA A 144 -5.56 12.30 -16.14
N LEU A 145 -6.17 11.28 -15.51
CA LEU A 145 -5.42 10.19 -14.87
C LEU A 145 -4.63 9.38 -15.90
N ARG A 146 -5.23 9.02 -17.05
CA ARG A 146 -4.55 8.29 -18.12
C ARG A 146 -3.28 8.99 -18.57
N ALA A 147 -3.35 10.30 -18.78
CA ALA A 147 -2.19 11.10 -19.14
C ALA A 147 -1.18 11.16 -17.97
N GLY A 148 -1.67 11.51 -16.79
CA GLY A 148 -0.86 11.79 -15.60
C GLY A 148 -0.02 10.62 -15.08
N VAL A 149 -0.50 9.39 -15.23
CA VAL A 149 0.24 8.16 -14.84
C VAL A 149 1.58 8.03 -15.58
N HIS A 150 1.70 8.66 -16.75
CA HIS A 150 2.89 8.61 -17.59
C HIS A 150 3.76 9.86 -17.51
N ASP A 151 3.40 10.84 -16.70
CA ASP A 151 4.19 12.07 -16.51
C ASP A 151 5.56 11.75 -15.91
N ASP A 152 6.59 12.41 -16.44
CA ASP A 152 7.96 12.23 -15.96
C ASP A 152 8.14 12.74 -14.52
N GLU A 153 7.38 13.76 -14.11
CA GLU A 153 7.34 14.25 -12.73
C GLU A 153 6.85 13.17 -11.75
N VAL A 154 5.80 12.43 -12.12
CA VAL A 154 5.25 11.34 -11.29
C VAL A 154 6.22 10.17 -11.20
N LYS A 155 6.90 9.83 -12.30
CA LYS A 155 7.95 8.79 -12.29
C LYS A 155 9.12 9.20 -11.40
N ALA A 156 9.58 10.44 -11.50
CA ALA A 156 10.66 10.98 -10.69
C ALA A 156 10.27 11.03 -9.20
N ALA A 157 9.04 11.46 -8.89
CA ALA A 157 8.50 11.49 -7.53
C ALA A 157 8.43 10.08 -6.91
N LEU A 158 8.01 9.07 -7.67
CA LEU A 158 7.99 7.68 -7.19
C LEU A 158 9.40 7.18 -6.88
N LYS A 159 10.36 7.43 -7.77
CA LYS A 159 11.77 7.07 -7.55
C LYS A 159 12.32 7.73 -6.27
N PHE A 160 12.13 9.04 -6.13
CA PHE A 160 12.56 9.79 -4.96
C PHE A 160 11.94 9.27 -3.65
N ARG A 161 10.65 8.91 -3.67
CA ARG A 161 9.97 8.33 -2.50
C ARG A 161 10.53 6.96 -2.12
N ILE A 162 10.89 6.13 -3.08
CA ILE A 162 11.54 4.83 -2.81
C ILE A 162 12.92 5.03 -2.19
N GLU A 163 13.73 5.94 -2.74
CA GLU A 163 15.05 6.28 -2.20
C GLU A 163 14.94 6.84 -0.76
N THR A 164 13.96 7.70 -0.52
CA THR A 164 13.68 8.26 0.81
C THR A 164 13.24 7.18 1.80
N ALA A 165 12.37 6.26 1.38
CA ALA A 165 11.91 5.15 2.22
C ALA A 165 13.11 4.26 2.64
N LEU A 166 13.99 3.91 1.70
CA LEU A 166 15.20 3.15 1.97
C LEU A 166 16.15 3.88 2.93
N ALA A 167 16.36 5.19 2.72
CA ALA A 167 17.19 6.02 3.59
C ALA A 167 16.65 6.08 5.04
N ASN A 168 15.33 5.95 5.21
CA ASN A 168 14.66 5.89 6.51
C ASN A 168 14.53 4.45 7.07
N GLY A 169 15.21 3.47 6.48
CA GLY A 169 15.22 2.08 6.96
C GLY A 169 14.01 1.24 6.56
N VAL A 170 13.16 1.73 5.65
CA VAL A 170 12.04 0.93 5.12
C VAL A 170 12.57 -0.07 4.10
N PHE A 171 12.57 -1.34 4.48
CA PHE A 171 13.15 -2.44 3.68
C PHE A 171 12.11 -3.40 3.09
N GLY A 172 10.83 -3.22 3.43
CA GLY A 172 9.73 -4.07 3.00
C GLY A 172 8.38 -3.40 3.25
N VAL A 173 7.29 -4.07 2.87
CA VAL A 173 5.92 -3.55 3.07
C VAL A 173 4.94 -4.63 3.51
N PRO A 174 3.85 -4.27 4.23
CA PRO A 174 3.58 -2.94 4.76
C PRO A 174 4.54 -2.56 5.88
N PHE A 175 4.87 -1.28 5.99
CA PHE A 175 5.75 -0.75 7.03
C PHE A 175 5.10 0.51 7.61
N MET A 176 5.04 0.60 8.94
CA MET A 176 4.40 1.70 9.64
C MET A 176 5.42 2.36 10.56
N VAL A 177 5.44 3.69 10.57
CA VAL A 177 6.28 4.49 11.48
C VAL A 177 5.41 5.47 12.24
N ALA A 178 5.55 5.53 13.56
CA ALA A 178 4.87 6.48 14.42
C ALA A 178 5.77 6.86 15.59
N ASP A 179 5.86 8.15 15.92
CA ASP A 179 6.64 8.67 17.05
C ASP A 179 8.12 8.23 17.08
N GLY A 180 8.70 7.94 15.90
CA GLY A 180 10.09 7.47 15.74
C GLY A 180 10.26 5.94 15.82
N GLU A 181 9.20 5.21 16.17
CA GLU A 181 9.18 3.75 16.23
C GLU A 181 8.62 3.13 14.95
N ALA A 182 8.99 1.88 14.67
CA ALA A 182 8.73 1.22 13.40
C ALA A 182 8.16 -0.20 13.54
N TRP A 183 7.20 -0.54 12.68
CA TRP A 183 6.55 -1.85 12.62
C TRP A 183 6.48 -2.36 11.18
N TRP A 184 6.99 -3.56 10.94
CA TRP A 184 6.96 -4.20 9.63
C TRP A 184 6.04 -5.42 9.61
N GLY A 185 5.03 -5.41 8.74
CA GLY A 185 4.09 -6.50 8.56
C GLY A 185 2.65 -6.15 8.95
N ALA A 186 1.68 -6.78 8.27
CA ALA A 186 0.26 -6.54 8.53
C ALA A 186 -0.22 -7.09 9.88
N ASP A 187 0.54 -8.03 10.45
CA ASP A 187 0.39 -8.61 11.78
C ASP A 187 0.82 -7.64 12.90
N ARG A 188 1.68 -6.66 12.60
CA ARG A 188 2.14 -5.63 13.53
C ARG A 188 1.22 -4.42 13.66
N VAL A 189 0.20 -4.33 12.82
CA VAL A 189 -0.83 -3.28 12.89
C VAL A 189 -1.49 -3.23 14.27
N ARG A 190 -1.65 -4.39 14.93
CA ARG A 190 -2.17 -4.47 16.30
C ARG A 190 -1.18 -3.94 17.35
N GLU A 191 0.10 -4.25 17.20
CA GLU A 191 1.14 -3.76 18.12
C GLU A 191 1.27 -2.24 18.04
N LEU A 192 1.13 -1.67 16.83
CA LEU A 192 1.02 -0.22 16.65
C LEU A 192 -0.19 0.36 17.40
N ASP A 193 -1.36 -0.28 17.34
CA ASP A 193 -2.56 0.15 18.06
C ASP A 193 -2.36 0.10 19.59
N GLU A 194 -1.72 -0.94 20.10
CA GLU A 194 -1.37 -1.10 21.52
C GLU A 194 -0.36 -0.03 21.97
N TYR A 195 0.67 0.25 21.16
CA TYR A 195 1.62 1.33 21.39
C TYR A 195 0.96 2.71 21.47
N LEU A 196 0.08 3.04 20.51
CA LEU A 196 -0.61 4.33 20.48
C LEU A 196 -1.56 4.51 21.67
N ALA A 197 -2.04 3.42 22.27
CA ALA A 197 -2.81 3.42 23.52
C ALA A 197 -1.96 3.67 24.78
N GLY A 198 -0.63 3.80 24.66
CA GLY A 198 0.30 4.01 25.76
C GLY A 198 0.78 2.73 26.43
N GLN A 199 0.63 1.56 25.78
CA GLN A 199 1.28 0.33 26.22
C GLN A 199 2.75 0.36 25.78
N PRO A 200 3.70 -0.14 26.61
CA PRO A 200 5.09 -0.20 26.19
C PRO A 200 5.24 -1.06 24.93
N ALA A 201 6.06 -0.57 23.99
CA ALA A 201 6.47 -1.28 22.78
C ALA A 201 7.25 -2.57 23.10
#